data_AF-A0A7W1F827-F1
#
_entry.id   AF-A0A7W1F827-F1
#
_cell.length_a   1.000
_cell.length_b   1.000
_cell.length_c   1.000
_cell.angle_alpha   90.00
_cell.angle_beta   90.00
_cell.angle_gamma   90.00
#
_symmetry.space_group_name_H-M   'P 1'
#
loop_
_entity.id
_entity.type
_entity.pdbx_description
1 polymer ?
#
loop_
_entity_poly.entity_id
_entity_poly.type
_entity_poly.pdbx_seq_one_letter_code
_entity_poly.pdbx_strand_id
1 'polypeptide(L)'
;LPADDPQMLATIEAIERDLTDERGMVFRYKTEDGLSGSEGTFLLCTFWLAQALALAGEVDRARATFERATAAINDVGLLAEEVDEETGELLGNFPQAFSHIGLINAAWAIAEAERRAAEVPA
;
A
#
# COMPACT_ATOMS: atom_id res chain seq x y z
N LEU A 1 -10.45 4.79 15.58
CA LEU A 1 -10.18 3.54 16.34
C LEU A 1 -8.66 3.40 16.41
N PRO A 2 -8.09 2.85 17.51
CA PRO A 2 -6.71 2.37 17.50
C PRO A 2 -6.46 1.42 16.33
N ALA A 3 -5.25 1.38 15.79
CA ALA A 3 -4.95 0.56 14.61
C ALA A 3 -4.99 -0.95 14.90
N ASP A 4 -4.78 -1.34 16.16
CA ASP A 4 -4.91 -2.69 16.71
C ASP A 4 -6.33 -3.02 17.19
N ASP A 5 -7.31 -2.12 16.99
CA ASP A 5 -8.71 -2.41 17.28
C ASP A 5 -9.21 -3.56 16.40
N PRO A 6 -9.96 -4.54 16.95
CA PRO A 6 -10.47 -5.68 16.17
C PRO A 6 -11.23 -5.30 14.90
N GLN A 7 -11.92 -4.17 14.87
CA GLN A 7 -12.62 -3.69 13.67
C GLN A 7 -11.65 -3.14 12.61
N MET A 8 -10.56 -2.50 13.05
CA MET A 8 -9.51 -2.03 12.14
C MET A 8 -8.76 -3.22 11.54
N LEU A 9 -8.38 -4.19 12.37
CA LEU A 9 -7.74 -5.43 11.92
C LEU A 9 -8.64 -6.18 10.93
N ALA A 10 -9.93 -6.35 11.24
CA ALA A 10 -10.87 -6.98 10.32
C ALA A 10 -11.00 -6.23 8.98
N THR A 11 -10.89 -4.90 9.00
CA THR A 11 -10.91 -4.08 7.78
C THR A 11 -9.64 -4.26 6.96
N ILE A 12 -8.47 -4.28 7.60
CA ILE A 12 -7.18 -4.54 6.94
C ILE A 12 -7.21 -5.91 6.25
N GLU A 13 -7.62 -6.95 6.97
CA GLU A 13 -7.75 -8.31 6.44
C GLU A 13 -8.76 -8.41 5.29
N ALA A 14 -9.85 -7.64 5.34
CA ALA A 14 -10.81 -7.58 4.24
C ALA A 14 -10.22 -6.89 3.00
N ILE A 15 -9.47 -5.81 3.17
CA ILE A 15 -8.78 -5.13 2.06
C ILE A 15 -7.76 -6.06 1.42
N GLU A 16 -6.93 -6.73 2.22
CA GLU A 16 -5.94 -7.69 1.71
C GLU A 16 -6.61 -8.85 0.96
N ARG A 17 -7.68 -9.43 1.50
CA ARG A 17 -8.35 -10.57 0.87
C ARG A 17 -9.09 -10.17 -0.41
N ASP A 18 -9.84 -9.07 -0.36
CA ASP A 18 -10.85 -8.77 -1.37
C ASP A 18 -10.35 -7.77 -2.42
N LEU A 19 -9.43 -6.87 -2.05
CA LEU A 19 -9.00 -5.75 -2.90
C LEU A 19 -7.55 -5.84 -3.39
N THR A 20 -6.81 -6.91 -3.14
CA THR A 20 -5.50 -7.08 -3.78
C THR A 20 -5.54 -7.96 -5.02
N ASP A 21 -4.56 -7.77 -5.89
CA ASP A 21 -4.19 -8.74 -6.93
C ASP A 21 -3.32 -9.88 -6.36
N GLU A 22 -2.85 -10.79 -7.23
CA GLU A 22 -1.96 -11.90 -6.86
C GLU A 22 -0.58 -11.44 -6.35
N ARG A 23 -0.17 -10.22 -6.70
CA ARG A 23 1.08 -9.61 -6.24
C ARG A 23 0.91 -9.03 -4.83
N GLY A 24 -0.32 -8.80 -4.37
CA GLY A 24 -0.61 -8.11 -3.10
C GLY A 24 -0.67 -6.59 -3.24
N MET A 25 -0.88 -6.07 -4.45
CA MET A 25 -1.08 -4.65 -4.75
C MET A 25 -2.58 -4.33 -4.71
N VAL A 26 -2.96 -3.15 -4.19
CA VAL A 26 -4.34 -2.83 -3.81
C VAL A 26 -5.08 -2.09 -4.93
N PHE A 27 -6.23 -2.59 -5.34
CA PHE A 27 -7.21 -1.86 -6.13
C PHE A 27 -8.00 -0.87 -5.29
N ARG A 28 -8.42 0.25 -5.89
CA ARG A 28 -9.33 1.19 -5.23
C ARG A 28 -10.71 0.56 -5.01
N TYR A 29 -11.18 -0.21 -5.99
CA TYR A 29 -12.37 -1.05 -5.95
C TYR A 29 -12.27 -2.13 -7.03
N LYS A 30 -13.08 -3.20 -6.93
CA LYS A 30 -13.21 -4.25 -7.97
C LYS A 30 -14.59 -4.24 -8.66
N THR A 31 -15.34 -3.16 -8.51
CA THR A 31 -16.68 -3.00 -9.10
C THR A 31 -16.61 -2.18 -10.37
N GLU A 32 -17.51 -2.43 -11.32
CA GLU A 32 -17.69 -1.56 -12.49
C GLU A 32 -18.07 -0.14 -12.04
N ASP A 33 -17.24 0.84 -12.40
CA ASP A 33 -17.39 2.26 -12.06
C ASP A 33 -17.96 3.09 -13.22
N GLY A 34 -18.20 2.45 -14.37
CA GLY A 34 -18.68 3.10 -15.59
C GLY A 34 -17.59 3.83 -16.38
N LEU A 35 -16.32 3.68 -16.04
CA LEU A 35 -15.19 4.18 -16.82
C LEU A 35 -14.74 3.13 -17.85
N SER A 36 -14.16 3.61 -18.96
CA SER A 36 -13.63 2.74 -20.01
C SER A 36 -12.17 2.36 -19.72
N GLY A 37 -11.85 1.07 -19.73
CA GLY A 37 -10.52 0.53 -19.48
C GLY A 37 -10.51 -0.47 -18.33
N SER A 38 -9.40 -1.18 -18.14
CA SER A 38 -9.11 -1.91 -16.91
C SER A 38 -8.36 -0.96 -15.97
N GLU A 39 -8.88 -0.74 -14.76
CA GLU A 39 -8.13 -0.03 -13.72
C GLU A 39 -6.92 -0.86 -13.29
N GLY A 40 -5.78 -0.21 -13.09
CA GLY A 40 -4.62 -0.83 -12.46
C GLY A 40 -4.76 -0.85 -10.93
N THR A 41 -3.76 -1.45 -10.28
CA THR A 41 -3.62 -1.34 -8.83
C THR A 41 -3.11 0.05 -8.44
N PHE A 42 -3.63 0.63 -7.36
CA PHE A 42 -3.30 1.98 -6.94
C PHE A 42 -2.12 1.99 -5.97
N LEU A 43 -1.08 2.75 -6.31
CA LEU A 43 0.12 2.86 -5.47
C LEU A 43 -0.19 3.49 -4.11
N LEU A 44 -0.99 4.56 -4.09
CA LEU A 44 -1.42 5.19 -2.85
C LEU A 44 -2.16 4.21 -1.92
N CYS A 45 -3.10 3.44 -2.46
CA CYS A 45 -3.87 2.46 -1.68
C CYS A 45 -2.95 1.36 -1.13
N THR A 46 -1.98 0.91 -1.91
CA THR A 46 -0.99 -0.08 -1.47
C THR A 46 -0.09 0.47 -0.35
N PHE A 47 0.35 1.73 -0.45
CA PHE A 47 1.09 2.38 0.64
C PHE A 47 0.23 2.60 1.89
N TRP A 48 -1.06 2.90 1.76
CA TRP A 48 -1.97 2.98 2.91
C TRP A 48 -2.14 1.63 3.61
N LEU A 49 -2.19 0.53 2.86
CA LEU A 49 -2.20 -0.81 3.46
C LEU A 49 -0.91 -1.06 4.25
N ALA A 50 0.27 -0.77 3.68
CA ALA A 50 1.54 -0.87 4.40
C ALA A 50 1.56 0.01 5.67
N GLN A 51 1.07 1.25 5.57
CA GLN A 51 0.97 2.15 6.71
C GLN A 51 0.04 1.61 7.79
N ALA A 52 -1.13 1.07 7.43
CA ALA A 52 -2.10 0.52 8.36
C ALA A 52 -1.54 -0.71 9.10
N LEU A 53 -0.88 -1.61 8.38
CA LEU A 53 -0.17 -2.76 8.95
C LEU A 53 0.91 -2.31 9.95
N ALA A 54 1.71 -1.30 9.61
CA ALA A 54 2.74 -0.78 10.51
C ALA A 54 2.13 -0.20 11.79
N LEU A 55 1.04 0.57 11.67
CA LEU A 55 0.33 1.13 12.82
C LEU A 55 -0.29 0.04 13.71
N ALA A 56 -0.73 -1.07 13.12
CA ALA A 56 -1.26 -2.24 13.83
C ALA A 56 -0.17 -3.11 14.48
N GLY A 57 1.12 -2.81 14.27
CA GLY A 57 2.24 -3.59 14.79
C GLY A 57 2.66 -4.78 13.91
N GLU A 58 2.02 -4.95 12.75
CA GLU A 58 2.31 -6.00 11.77
C GLU A 58 3.49 -5.60 10.86
N VAL A 59 4.65 -5.34 11.47
CA VAL A 59 5.78 -4.67 10.82
C VAL A 59 6.34 -5.45 9.62
N ASP A 60 6.47 -6.77 9.73
CA ASP A 60 6.99 -7.60 8.64
C ASP A 60 6.06 -7.57 7.41
N ARG A 61 4.74 -7.64 7.65
CA ARG A 61 3.73 -7.51 6.58
C ARG A 61 3.75 -6.11 5.97
N ALA A 62 3.87 -5.08 6.80
CA ALA A 62 3.97 -3.70 6.36
C ALA A 62 5.17 -3.49 5.42
N ARG A 63 6.34 -4.01 5.82
CA ARG A 63 7.57 -3.95 5.03
C ARG A 63 7.44 -4.69 3.70
N ALA A 64 6.89 -5.90 3.70
CA ALA A 64 6.65 -6.66 2.47
C ALA A 64 5.72 -5.91 1.50
N THR A 65 4.62 -5.33 1.99
CA THR A 65 3.70 -4.52 1.16
C THR A 65 4.36 -3.25 0.65
N PHE A 66 5.14 -2.57 1.48
CA PHE A 66 5.91 -1.38 1.09
C PHE A 66 6.92 -1.69 -0.02
N GLU A 67 7.72 -2.75 0.14
CA GLU A 67 8.74 -3.15 -0.82
C GLU A 67 8.14 -3.47 -2.18
N ARG A 68 7.00 -4.19 -2.22
CA ARG A 68 6.23 -4.43 -3.44
C ARG A 68 5.84 -3.14 -4.15
N ALA A 69 5.27 -2.18 -3.43
CA ALA A 69 4.87 -0.90 -4.02
C ALA A 69 6.08 -0.08 -4.51
N THR A 70 7.19 -0.09 -3.77
CA THR A 70 8.42 0.63 -4.18
C THR A 70 9.11 0.02 -5.40
N ALA A 71 8.84 -1.26 -5.73
CA ALA A 71 9.37 -1.87 -6.94
C ALA A 71 8.84 -1.22 -8.23
N ALA A 72 7.75 -0.45 -8.15
CA ALA A 72 7.21 0.32 -9.27
C ALA A 72 7.90 1.68 -9.49
N ILE A 73 8.81 2.10 -8.60
CA ILE A 73 9.58 3.33 -8.76
C ILE A 73 10.47 3.20 -9.99
N ASN A 74 10.39 4.17 -10.90
CA ASN A 74 11.23 4.16 -12.10
C ASN A 74 12.69 4.55 -11.80
N ASP A 75 13.52 4.56 -12.84
CA ASP A 75 14.96 4.84 -12.78
C ASP A 75 15.32 6.25 -12.25
N VAL A 76 14.37 7.20 -12.31
CA VAL A 76 14.55 8.57 -11.79
C VAL A 76 13.82 8.82 -10.46
N GLY A 77 13.27 7.78 -9.83
CA GLY A 77 12.66 7.89 -8.51
C GLY A 77 11.18 8.33 -8.52
N LEU A 78 10.49 8.25 -9.65
CA LEU A 78 9.12 8.72 -9.81
C LEU A 78 8.11 7.56 -9.86
N LEU A 79 6.93 7.83 -9.28
CA LEU A 79 5.76 6.96 -9.26
C LEU A 79 4.59 7.56 -10.05
N ALA A 80 3.80 6.69 -10.68
CA ALA A 80 2.50 7.05 -11.24
C ALA A 80 1.37 6.83 -10.22
N GLU A 81 0.13 6.99 -10.68
CA GLU A 81 -1.07 6.72 -9.89
C GLU A 81 -1.31 5.21 -9.72
N GLU A 82 -1.17 4.49 -10.84
CA GLU A 82 -1.54 3.09 -10.96
C GLU A 82 -0.39 2.25 -11.53
N VAL A 83 -0.49 0.95 -11.31
CA VAL A 83 0.36 -0.08 -11.92
C VAL A 83 -0.54 -1.12 -12.56
N ASP A 84 -0.37 -1.32 -13.86
CA ASP A 84 -1.07 -2.35 -14.62
C ASP A 84 -0.83 -3.74 -14.01
N GLU A 85 -1.90 -4.54 -13.91
CA GLU A 85 -1.82 -5.84 -13.23
C GLU A 85 -1.05 -6.90 -14.02
N GLU A 86 -1.17 -6.87 -15.36
CA GLU A 86 -0.59 -7.89 -16.24
C GLU A 86 0.85 -7.53 -16.65
N THR A 87 1.07 -6.27 -17.01
CA THR A 87 2.32 -5.79 -17.61
C THR A 87 3.28 -5.15 -16.61
N GLY A 88 2.75 -4.62 -15.50
CA GLY A 88 3.52 -3.82 -14.54
C GLY A 88 3.84 -2.41 -15.01
N GLU A 89 3.25 -1.95 -16.12
CA GLU A 89 3.43 -0.58 -16.60
C GLU A 89 2.81 0.44 -15.64
N LEU A 90 3.45 1.61 -15.55
CA LEU A 90 2.92 2.75 -14.81
C LEU A 90 1.77 3.39 -15.59
N LEU A 91 0.61 3.52 -14.96
CA LEU A 91 -0.62 4.05 -15.54
C LEU A 91 -1.12 5.31 -14.83
N GLY A 92 -2.01 6.04 -15.51
CA GLY A 92 -2.68 7.22 -14.95
C GLY A 92 -1.76 8.43 -14.82
N ASN A 93 -2.00 9.25 -13.79
CA ASN A 93 -1.24 10.47 -13.58
C ASN A 93 0.25 10.18 -13.34
N PHE A 94 1.15 10.89 -14.02
CA PHE A 94 2.59 10.76 -13.84
C PHE A 94 3.34 12.10 -13.99
N PRO A 95 4.20 12.49 -13.02
CA PRO A 95 4.37 11.87 -11.70
C PRO A 95 3.17 12.17 -10.79
N GLN A 96 2.71 11.18 -10.02
CA GLN A 96 1.56 11.35 -9.13
C GLN A 96 1.99 11.76 -7.73
N ALA A 97 1.71 13.01 -7.32
CA ALA A 97 2.13 13.54 -6.02
C ALA A 97 1.57 12.71 -4.84
N PHE A 98 0.34 12.22 -4.94
CA PHE A 98 -0.26 11.42 -3.88
C PHE A 98 0.47 10.10 -3.64
N SER A 99 0.87 9.38 -4.70
CA SER A 99 1.65 8.14 -4.56
C SER A 99 2.96 8.37 -3.80
N HIS A 100 3.63 9.49 -4.05
CA HIS A 100 4.85 9.86 -3.32
C HIS A 100 4.57 10.23 -1.85
N ILE A 101 3.46 10.90 -1.56
CA ILE A 101 3.02 11.17 -0.18
C ILE A 101 2.72 9.84 0.54
N GLY A 102 2.06 8.90 -0.14
CA GLY A 102 1.81 7.54 0.37
C GLY A 102 3.10 6.84 0.76
N LEU A 103 4.10 6.85 -0.13
CA LEU A 103 5.44 6.30 0.13
C LEU A 103 6.05 6.90 1.41
N ILE A 104 6.09 8.23 1.52
CA ILE A 104 6.70 8.91 2.68
C ILE A 104 5.99 8.51 3.98
N ASN A 105 4.66 8.49 3.98
CA ASN A 105 3.86 8.16 5.16
C ASN A 105 4.03 6.70 5.59
N ALA A 106 4.04 5.77 4.64
CA ALA A 106 4.25 4.35 4.92
C ALA A 106 5.66 4.10 5.46
N ALA A 107 6.69 4.68 4.84
CA ALA A 107 8.07 4.57 5.30
C ALA A 107 8.24 5.13 6.73
N TRP A 108 7.63 6.28 7.02
CA TRP A 108 7.65 6.87 8.36
C TRP A 108 6.98 5.97 9.39
N ALA A 109 5.78 5.45 9.09
CA ALA A 109 5.03 4.59 9.99
C ALA A 109 5.77 3.27 10.29
N ILE A 110 6.38 2.65 9.27
CA ILE A 110 7.20 1.44 9.43
C ILE A 110 8.39 1.74 10.34
N ALA A 111 9.14 2.82 10.07
CA ALA A 111 10.32 3.17 10.87
C ALA A 111 9.96 3.46 12.35
N GLU A 112 8.78 4.05 12.60
CA GLU A 112 8.28 4.28 13.95
C GLU A 112 7.87 2.97 14.64
N ALA A 113 7.21 2.06 13.92
CA ALA A 113 6.82 0.76 14.47
C ALA A 113 8.05 -0.11 14.81
N GLU A 114 9.08 -0.09 13.97
CA GLU A 114 10.36 -0.77 14.21
C GLU A 114 11.08 -0.25 15.46
N ARG A 115 11.09 1.08 15.67
CA ARG A 115 11.65 1.67 16.90
C ARG A 115 10.92 1.17 18.14
N ARG A 116 9.59 1.18 18.13
CA ARG A 116 8.78 0.70 19.26
C ARG A 116 9.02 -0.78 19.54
N ALA A 117 9.11 -1.61 18.50
CA ALA A 117 9.40 -3.03 18.66
C ALA A 117 10.77 -3.29 19.31
N ALA A 118 11.78 -2.44 19.03
CA ALA A 118 13.10 -2.53 19.63
C ALA A 118 13.16 -2.05 21.10
N GLU A 119 12.21 -1.22 21.53
CA GLU A 119 12.15 -0.67 22.90
C GLU A 119 11.45 -1.60 23.90
N VAL A 120 10.67 -2.58 23.44
CA VAL A 120 10.00 -3.58 24.29
C VAL A 120 10.97 -4.73 24.56
N PRO A 121 11.46 -4.93 25.81
CA PRO A 121 12.32 -6.07 26.12
C PRO A 121 11.52 -7.38 26.03
N ALA A 122 12.15 -8.41 25.50
CA ALA A 122 11.61 -9.77 25.37
C ALA A 122 11.23 -10.41 26.72
#